data_AF-A0A7Y8XZC8-F1
#
_entry.id   AF-A0A7Y8XZC8-F1
#
_cell.length_a   1.000
_cell.length_b   1.000
_cell.length_c   1.000
_cell.angle_alpha   90.00
_cell.angle_beta   90.00
_cell.angle_gamma   90.00
#
_symmetry.space_group_name_H-M   'P 1'
#
loop_
_entity.id
_entity.type
_entity.pdbx_description
1 polymer ?
#
loop_
_entity_poly.entity_id
_entity_poly.type
_entity_poly.pdbx_seq_one_letter_code
_entity_poly.pdbx_strand_id
1 'polypeptide(L)'
;MKIRFLGLVLFCAVAVSCSADSEIATPSSSNPDPSNIEDTTSYSYDADELEMSQLINNHRESIGLSSLTLVNYISLASEGHNTYMIENNVVNHDQFQQRAQDLAETLGAQNVSENVAYNYQYAQGAFDAWMRSSGHKAAIEGNFTHFGISVSEDPSTGKKYYTAMFAKID
;
A
#
# COMPACT_ATOMS: atom_id res chain seq x y z
N MET A 1 -65.60 -1.21 16.81
CA MET A 1 -64.48 -1.63 17.68
C MET A 1 -64.58 -3.16 17.85
N LYS A 2 -63.82 -3.92 17.06
CA LYS A 2 -63.92 -5.40 17.02
C LYS A 2 -62.85 -5.99 17.94
N ILE A 3 -63.31 -6.77 18.92
CA ILE A 3 -62.54 -7.34 20.03
C ILE A 3 -61.67 -8.50 19.52
N ARG A 4 -60.45 -8.56 20.06
CA ARG A 4 -59.36 -9.45 19.70
C ARG A 4 -59.51 -10.84 20.31
N PHE A 5 -58.94 -11.79 19.58
CA PHE A 5 -58.64 -13.20 19.86
C PHE A 5 -58.43 -13.60 21.33
N LEU A 6 -59.01 -14.75 21.70
CA LEU A 6 -58.49 -15.62 22.74
C LEU A 6 -58.75 -17.09 22.36
N GLY A 7 -57.71 -17.75 21.86
CA GLY A 7 -57.69 -19.19 21.60
C GLY A 7 -56.42 -19.78 22.22
N LEU A 8 -56.60 -20.40 23.38
CA LEU A 8 -55.62 -21.17 24.15
C LEU A 8 -55.23 -22.47 23.42
N VAL A 9 -54.19 -23.17 23.92
CA VAL A 9 -53.79 -24.59 23.69
C VAL A 9 -52.51 -24.68 22.84
N LEU A 10 -51.42 -25.40 23.16
CA LEU A 10 -51.14 -26.54 24.05
C LEU A 10 -49.65 -26.53 24.43
N PHE A 11 -49.32 -26.99 25.64
CA PHE A 11 -47.97 -27.25 26.12
C PHE A 11 -47.50 -28.64 25.66
N CYS A 12 -46.37 -28.72 24.94
CA CYS A 12 -45.61 -29.95 24.76
C CYS A 12 -44.12 -29.63 24.86
N ALA A 13 -43.55 -29.94 26.03
CA ALA A 13 -42.11 -30.03 26.22
C ALA A 13 -41.61 -31.33 25.59
N VAL A 14 -40.64 -31.21 24.68
CA VAL A 14 -39.80 -32.32 24.23
C VAL A 14 -38.36 -31.88 24.42
N ALA A 15 -37.71 -32.48 25.42
CA ALA A 15 -36.27 -32.40 25.60
C ALA A 15 -35.62 -33.33 24.57
N VAL A 16 -34.97 -32.75 23.56
CA VAL A 16 -34.08 -33.46 22.65
C VAL A 16 -32.65 -33.25 23.10
N SER A 17 -32.00 -34.39 23.30
CA SER A 17 -30.66 -34.63 23.80
C SER A 17 -29.56 -34.04 22.92
N CYS A 18 -28.43 -33.76 23.57
CA CYS A 18 -27.13 -33.40 22.99
C CYS A 18 -26.72 -34.27 21.80
N SER A 19 -26.20 -33.62 20.76
CA SER A 19 -24.83 -33.86 20.31
C SER A 19 -24.27 -32.51 19.84
N ALA A 20 -23.19 -32.05 20.48
CA ALA A 20 -22.37 -31.02 19.89
C ALA A 20 -21.50 -31.72 18.85
N ASP A 21 -21.97 -31.78 17.61
CA ASP A 21 -21.07 -32.07 16.50
C ASP A 21 -20.31 -30.77 16.20
N SER A 22 -19.01 -30.83 16.46
CA SER A 22 -18.04 -29.91 15.88
C SER A 22 -18.02 -30.16 14.38
N GLU A 23 -18.96 -29.57 13.67
CA GLU A 23 -18.88 -29.38 12.23
C GLU A 23 -17.74 -28.39 12.00
N ILE A 24 -16.57 -28.94 11.65
CA ILE A 24 -15.48 -28.22 11.01
C ILE A 24 -16.11 -27.50 9.83
N ALA A 25 -16.24 -26.18 9.95
CA ALA A 25 -16.60 -25.33 8.84
C ALA A 25 -15.57 -25.58 7.73
N THR A 26 -16.04 -26.30 6.71
CA THR A 26 -15.43 -26.38 5.40
C THR A 26 -15.00 -24.97 4.95
N PRO A 27 -13.79 -24.77 4.41
CA PRO A 27 -13.43 -23.49 3.85
C PRO A 27 -14.28 -23.29 2.60
N SER A 28 -15.37 -22.55 2.76
CA SER A 28 -16.18 -22.08 1.65
C SER A 28 -15.33 -21.12 0.82
N SER A 29 -15.26 -21.39 -0.48
CA SER A 29 -14.62 -20.55 -1.48
C SER A 29 -15.03 -19.08 -1.33
N SER A 30 -14.07 -18.23 -0.97
CA SER A 30 -14.05 -16.85 -1.45
C SER A 30 -13.28 -16.83 -2.78
N ASN A 31 -13.90 -16.28 -3.82
CA ASN A 31 -13.27 -16.01 -5.12
C ASN A 31 -11.86 -15.41 -4.95
N PRO A 32 -10.88 -15.76 -5.81
CA PRO A 32 -9.65 -15.00 -5.88
C PRO A 32 -9.95 -13.61 -6.45
N ASP A 33 -9.67 -12.58 -5.65
CA ASP A 33 -9.61 -11.17 -6.05
C ASP A 33 -8.37 -11.00 -6.96
N PRO A 34 -8.48 -10.42 -8.18
CA PRO A 34 -7.44 -10.54 -9.20
C PRO A 34 -6.22 -9.60 -9.03
N SER A 35 -5.72 -9.36 -7.81
CA SER A 35 -4.54 -8.49 -7.60
C SER A 35 -3.60 -8.91 -6.48
N ASN A 36 -3.66 -10.16 -6.01
CA ASN A 36 -2.84 -10.62 -4.90
C ASN A 36 -1.43 -11.04 -5.37
N ILE A 37 -0.54 -10.06 -5.57
CA ILE A 37 0.87 -10.31 -5.26
C ILE A 37 0.89 -10.67 -3.78
N GLU A 38 1.20 -11.92 -3.44
CA GLU A 38 1.41 -12.35 -2.06
C GLU A 38 2.66 -11.64 -1.53
N ASP A 39 2.49 -10.40 -1.08
CA ASP A 39 3.51 -9.59 -0.44
C ASP A 39 3.79 -10.14 0.96
N THR A 40 4.55 -11.24 0.98
CA THR A 40 4.96 -11.93 2.22
C THR A 40 6.01 -11.14 3.02
N THR A 41 6.47 -10.01 2.47
CA THR A 41 7.43 -9.10 3.08
C THR A 41 6.74 -8.20 4.10
N SER A 42 7.32 -8.07 5.29
CA SER A 42 6.88 -7.11 6.29
C SER A 42 7.59 -5.77 6.09
N TYR A 43 6.84 -4.67 6.04
CA TYR A 43 7.34 -3.30 6.14
C TYR A 43 6.51 -2.54 7.17
N SER A 44 7.15 -1.76 8.03
CA SER A 44 6.47 -0.97 9.06
C SER A 44 6.46 0.48 8.65
N TYR A 45 5.31 0.96 8.17
CA TYR A 45 5.17 2.34 7.73
C TYR A 45 5.15 3.34 8.88
N ASP A 46 5.84 4.46 8.71
CA ASP A 46 5.74 5.62 9.58
C ASP A 46 4.61 6.59 9.14
N ALA A 47 4.45 7.68 9.89
CA ALA A 47 3.41 8.66 9.61
C ALA A 47 3.64 9.45 8.31
N ASP A 48 4.89 9.79 7.99
CA ASP A 48 5.22 10.54 6.77
C ASP A 48 5.02 9.68 5.51
N GLU A 49 5.33 8.39 5.58
CA GLU A 49 5.12 7.42 4.50
C GLU A 49 3.63 7.19 4.23
N LEU A 50 2.83 7.02 5.29
CA LEU A 50 1.38 6.89 5.16
C LEU A 50 0.72 8.17 4.64
N GLU A 51 1.16 9.33 5.11
CA GLU A 51 0.69 10.63 4.59
C GLU A 51 1.06 10.78 3.11
N MET A 52 2.30 10.50 2.73
CA MET A 52 2.75 10.56 1.33
C MET A 52 1.95 9.61 0.43
N SER A 53 1.69 8.38 0.89
CA SER A 53 0.86 7.40 0.19
C SER A 53 -0.56 7.93 -0.06
N GLN A 54 -1.17 8.54 0.95
CA GLN A 54 -2.49 9.17 0.83
C GLN A 54 -2.46 10.37 -0.13
N LEU A 55 -1.45 11.24 -0.07
CA LEU A 55 -1.32 12.39 -0.96
C LEU A 55 -1.23 11.98 -2.43
N ILE A 56 -0.42 10.96 -2.74
CA ILE A 56 -0.27 10.40 -4.08
C ILE A 56 -1.61 9.87 -4.59
N ASN A 57 -2.28 9.01 -3.82
CA ASN A 57 -3.53 8.39 -4.26
C ASN A 57 -4.69 9.40 -4.34
N ASN A 58 -4.81 10.32 -3.39
CA ASN A 58 -5.80 11.40 -3.44
C ASN A 58 -5.62 12.27 -4.70
N HIS A 59 -4.37 12.59 -5.07
CA HIS A 59 -4.10 13.34 -6.30
C HIS A 59 -4.52 12.54 -7.54
N ARG A 60 -4.13 11.26 -7.62
CA ARG A 60 -4.49 10.39 -8.75
C ARG A 60 -6.00 10.27 -8.92
N GLU A 61 -6.73 10.03 -7.83
CA GLU A 61 -8.20 9.97 -7.84
C GLU A 61 -8.82 11.30 -8.28
N SER A 62 -8.27 12.44 -7.84
CA SER A 62 -8.77 13.78 -8.19
C SER A 62 -8.73 14.08 -9.69
N ILE A 63 -7.84 13.42 -10.43
CA ILE A 63 -7.71 13.55 -11.88
C ILE A 63 -8.28 12.34 -12.64
N GLY A 64 -8.99 11.44 -11.95
CA GLY A 64 -9.66 10.29 -12.55
C GLY A 64 -8.76 9.10 -12.87
N LEU A 65 -7.56 9.03 -12.28
CA LEU A 65 -6.70 7.85 -12.32
C LEU A 65 -7.03 6.90 -11.17
N SER A 66 -6.79 5.60 -11.37
CA SER A 66 -6.89 4.61 -10.30
C SER A 66 -5.81 4.84 -9.24
N SER A 67 -6.19 4.66 -7.98
CA SER A 67 -5.24 4.53 -6.87
C SER A 67 -4.25 3.39 -7.09
N LEU A 68 -3.04 3.59 -6.59
CA LEU A 68 -1.96 2.61 -6.62
C LEU A 68 -2.01 1.76 -5.35
N THR A 69 -1.75 0.46 -5.52
CA THR A 69 -1.57 -0.47 -4.41
C THR A 69 -0.20 -0.23 -3.77
N LEU A 70 -0.17 0.05 -2.47
CA LEU A 70 1.07 0.16 -1.71
C LEU A 70 1.63 -1.25 -1.43
N VAL A 71 2.89 -1.49 -1.80
CA VAL A 71 3.55 -2.81 -1.71
C VAL A 71 4.82 -2.69 -0.86
N ASN A 72 4.91 -3.49 0.19
CA ASN A 72 6.01 -3.54 1.15
C ASN A 72 7.34 -3.84 0.47
N TYR A 73 7.38 -4.78 -0.48
CA TYR A 73 8.60 -5.08 -1.22
C TYR A 73 9.14 -3.85 -1.99
N ILE A 74 8.27 -3.05 -2.60
CA ILE A 74 8.68 -1.82 -3.29
C ILE A 74 9.15 -0.75 -2.28
N SER A 75 8.52 -0.68 -1.11
CA SER A 75 8.94 0.20 -0.01
C SER A 75 10.32 -0.19 0.54
N LEU A 76 10.62 -1.49 0.66
CA LEU A 76 11.96 -1.99 1.01
C LEU A 76 13.02 -1.60 -0.03
N ALA A 77 12.70 -1.71 -1.32
CA ALA A 77 13.60 -1.25 -2.38
C ALA A 77 13.86 0.26 -2.29
N SER A 78 12.84 1.04 -1.91
CA SER A 78 12.92 2.48 -1.69
C SER A 78 13.77 2.83 -0.47
N GLU A 79 13.60 2.10 0.64
CA GLU A 79 14.38 2.23 1.88
C GLU A 79 15.86 1.92 1.65
N GLY A 80 16.14 0.88 0.86
CA GLY A 80 17.51 0.54 0.45
C GLY A 80 18.20 1.70 -0.27
N HIS A 81 17.48 2.44 -1.11
CA HIS A 81 18.04 3.61 -1.79
C HIS A 81 18.23 4.81 -0.84
N ASN A 82 17.29 5.05 0.07
CA ASN A 82 17.50 6.07 1.11
C ASN A 82 18.73 5.76 1.96
N THR A 83 18.91 4.51 2.36
CA THR A 83 20.08 4.03 3.11
C THR A 83 21.37 4.31 2.32
N TYR A 84 21.39 3.94 1.03
CA TYR A 84 22.52 4.23 0.14
C TYR A 84 22.85 5.73 0.07
N MET A 85 21.83 6.58 -0.12
CA MET A 85 21.99 8.03 -0.20
C MET A 85 22.55 8.63 1.10
N ILE A 86 22.07 8.15 2.26
CA ILE A 86 22.54 8.55 3.58
C ILE A 86 24.01 8.14 3.77
N GLU A 87 24.33 6.87 3.56
CA GLU A 87 25.68 6.32 3.76
C GLU A 87 26.74 6.99 2.88
N ASN A 88 26.36 7.40 1.67
CA ASN A 88 27.26 8.03 0.71
C ASN A 88 27.18 9.56 0.71
N ASN A 89 26.28 10.16 1.49
CA ASN A 89 26.02 11.59 1.52
C ASN A 89 25.77 12.18 0.11
N VAL A 90 24.87 11.52 -0.64
CA VAL A 90 24.47 11.90 -2.01
C VAL A 90 22.95 11.99 -2.13
N VAL A 91 22.46 12.71 -3.13
CA VAL A 91 21.04 12.73 -3.54
C VAL A 91 20.99 12.51 -5.04
N ASN A 92 20.68 11.30 -5.46
CA ASN A 92 20.72 10.91 -6.88
C ASN A 92 19.80 9.71 -7.15
N HIS A 93 19.83 9.22 -8.38
CA HIS A 93 19.11 8.03 -8.86
C HIS A 93 20.07 6.87 -9.14
N ASP A 94 21.23 6.82 -8.46
CA ASP A 94 22.21 5.76 -8.70
C ASP A 94 21.59 4.39 -8.44
N GLN A 95 22.02 3.39 -9.21
CA GLN A 95 21.53 2.01 -9.15
C GLN A 95 20.03 1.85 -9.47
N PHE A 96 19.34 2.86 -10.00
CA PHE A 96 17.94 2.77 -10.41
C PHE A 96 17.67 1.57 -11.34
N GLN A 97 18.53 1.34 -12.33
CA GLN A 97 18.37 0.20 -13.25
C GLN A 97 18.40 -1.15 -12.51
N GLN A 98 19.22 -1.27 -11.47
CA GLN A 98 19.32 -2.49 -10.67
C GLN A 98 18.05 -2.69 -9.83
N ARG A 99 17.56 -1.63 -9.18
CA ARG A 99 16.28 -1.66 -8.44
C ARG A 99 15.10 -1.97 -9.35
N ALA A 100 15.04 -1.36 -10.52
CA ALA A 100 13.99 -1.63 -11.51
C ALA A 100 14.01 -3.08 -12.00
N GLN A 101 15.21 -3.65 -12.21
CA GLN A 101 15.37 -5.05 -12.57
C GLN A 101 14.93 -5.99 -11.44
N ASP A 102 15.26 -5.67 -10.19
CA ASP A 102 14.83 -6.44 -9.01
C ASP A 102 13.29 -6.48 -8.89
N LEU A 103 12.62 -5.33 -9.07
CA LEU A 103 11.15 -5.28 -9.10
C LEU A 103 10.56 -6.07 -10.28
N ALA A 104 11.23 -6.06 -11.43
CA ALA A 104 10.80 -6.84 -12.59
C ALA A 104 10.91 -8.34 -12.36
N GLU A 105 12.00 -8.79 -11.75
CA GLU A 105 12.27 -10.21 -11.47
C GLU A 105 11.41 -10.76 -10.33
N THR A 106 11.19 -9.97 -9.29
CA THR A 106 10.46 -10.41 -8.08
C THR A 106 8.96 -10.24 -8.21
N LEU A 107 8.49 -9.13 -8.80
CA LEU A 107 7.07 -8.78 -8.83
C LEU A 107 6.47 -8.81 -10.24
N GLY A 108 7.27 -9.12 -11.27
CA GLY A 108 6.80 -9.07 -12.66
C GLY A 108 6.55 -7.64 -13.16
N ALA A 109 7.21 -6.64 -12.57
CA ALA A 109 7.06 -5.24 -13.01
C ALA A 109 7.53 -5.06 -14.46
N GLN A 110 6.64 -4.52 -15.29
CA GLN A 110 6.90 -4.28 -16.72
C GLN A 110 7.48 -2.89 -16.99
N ASN A 111 7.18 -1.95 -16.10
CA ASN A 111 7.70 -0.59 -16.15
C ASN A 111 7.87 -0.05 -14.73
N VAL A 112 8.92 0.73 -14.51
CA VAL A 112 9.29 1.27 -13.19
C VAL A 112 9.66 2.74 -13.32
N SER A 113 9.30 3.55 -12.33
CA SER A 113 9.74 4.94 -12.19
C SER A 113 10.10 5.26 -10.75
N GLU A 114 10.86 6.32 -10.52
CA GLU A 114 11.36 6.71 -9.20
C GLU A 114 11.29 8.22 -9.02
N ASN A 115 10.81 8.65 -7.86
CA ASN A 115 10.92 10.01 -7.37
C ASN A 115 11.78 10.04 -6.12
N VAL A 116 12.67 11.04 -6.03
CA VAL A 116 13.50 11.31 -4.85
C VAL A 116 13.24 12.73 -4.34
N ALA A 117 13.23 12.93 -3.03
CA ALA A 117 13.29 14.25 -2.40
C ALA A 117 14.20 14.24 -1.18
N TYR A 118 14.70 15.41 -0.80
CA TYR A 118 15.67 15.55 0.30
C TYR A 118 15.40 16.81 1.12
N ASN A 119 15.55 16.68 2.44
CA ASN A 119 15.52 17.77 3.41
C ASN A 119 14.19 18.54 3.47
N TYR A 120 13.07 17.83 3.24
CA TYR A 120 11.74 18.30 3.57
C TYR A 120 11.38 17.85 4.98
N GLN A 121 10.72 18.72 5.76
CA GLN A 121 10.32 18.38 7.13
C GLN A 121 9.04 17.52 7.18
N TYR A 122 8.15 17.71 6.19
CA TYR A 122 6.81 17.12 6.14
C TYR A 122 6.56 16.51 4.76
N ALA A 123 5.80 15.41 4.72
CA ALA A 123 5.40 14.74 3.48
C ALA A 123 4.72 15.68 2.48
N GLN A 124 3.76 16.51 2.93
CA GLN A 124 3.12 17.52 2.07
C GLN A 124 4.11 18.43 1.34
N GLY A 125 5.19 18.86 2.01
CA GLY A 125 6.20 19.73 1.39
C GLY A 125 6.99 19.04 0.28
N ALA A 126 7.36 17.77 0.49
CA ALA A 126 8.01 16.96 -0.53
C ALA A 126 7.06 16.66 -1.70
N PHE A 127 5.80 16.34 -1.40
CA PHE A 127 4.76 16.09 -2.40
C PHE A 127 4.52 17.32 -3.29
N ASP A 128 4.35 18.51 -2.70
CA ASP A 128 4.18 19.77 -3.45
C ASP A 128 5.38 20.06 -4.35
N ALA A 129 6.60 19.69 -3.92
CA ALA A 129 7.79 19.81 -4.75
C ALA A 129 7.78 18.84 -5.93
N TRP A 130 7.38 17.59 -5.73
CA TRP A 130 7.17 16.63 -6.83
C TRP A 130 6.12 17.12 -7.82
N MET A 131 4.98 17.64 -7.33
CA MET A 131 3.91 18.13 -8.21
C MET A 131 4.29 19.36 -9.05
N ARG A 132 5.30 20.14 -8.62
CA ARG A 132 5.85 21.27 -9.39
C ARG A 132 6.92 20.86 -10.40
N SER A 133 7.47 19.65 -10.30
CA SER A 133 8.43 19.10 -11.25
C SER A 133 7.71 18.26 -12.30
N SER A 134 7.87 18.60 -13.59
CA SER A 134 7.22 17.86 -14.67
C SER A 134 7.60 16.38 -14.68
N GLY A 135 8.86 16.05 -14.40
CA GLY A 135 9.34 14.67 -14.33
C GLY A 135 8.72 13.90 -13.16
N HIS A 136 8.76 14.46 -11.95
CA HIS A 136 8.23 13.78 -10.77
C HIS A 136 6.70 13.65 -10.80
N LYS A 137 6.02 14.68 -11.30
CA LYS A 137 4.58 14.65 -11.56
C LYS A 137 4.23 13.55 -12.57
N ALA A 138 4.99 13.41 -13.66
CA ALA A 138 4.75 12.38 -14.66
C ALA A 138 4.93 10.96 -14.11
N ALA A 139 5.81 10.75 -13.12
CA ALA A 139 5.91 9.47 -12.41
C ALA A 139 4.65 9.17 -11.59
N ILE A 140 4.18 10.14 -10.80
CA ILE A 140 2.96 10.02 -9.97
C ILE A 140 1.71 9.79 -10.83
N GLU A 141 1.60 10.46 -11.97
CA GLU A 141 0.46 10.36 -12.90
C GLU A 141 0.64 9.24 -13.95
N GLY A 142 1.74 8.50 -13.88
CA GLY A 142 2.08 7.46 -14.84
C GLY A 142 1.11 6.29 -14.81
N ASN A 143 1.14 5.50 -15.90
CA ASN A 143 0.40 4.24 -16.02
C ASN A 143 1.06 3.14 -15.17
N PHE A 144 0.89 3.26 -13.85
CA PHE A 144 1.34 2.31 -12.84
C PHE A 144 0.13 1.75 -12.08
N THR A 145 0.35 0.63 -11.41
CA THR A 145 -0.67 -0.08 -10.62
C THR A 145 -0.25 -0.23 -9.17
N HIS A 146 1.06 -0.27 -8.91
CA HIS A 146 1.63 -0.46 -7.58
C HIS A 146 2.70 0.59 -7.32
N PHE A 147 2.99 0.82 -6.05
CA PHE A 147 4.11 1.66 -5.63
C PHE A 147 4.59 1.29 -4.23
N GLY A 148 5.74 1.84 -3.87
CA GLY A 148 6.28 1.81 -2.52
C GLY A 148 6.89 3.18 -2.20
N ILE A 149 7.01 3.47 -0.91
CA ILE A 149 7.56 4.72 -0.39
C ILE A 149 8.44 4.40 0.80
N SER A 150 9.57 5.08 0.90
CA SER A 150 10.35 5.15 2.13
C SER A 150 10.72 6.58 2.49
N VAL A 151 10.62 6.90 3.77
CA VAL A 151 11.16 8.14 4.36
C VAL A 151 12.18 7.77 5.43
N SER A 152 13.44 8.15 5.23
CA SER A 152 14.52 7.84 6.19
C SER A 152 15.21 9.12 6.65
N GLU A 153 15.41 9.25 7.95
CA GLU A 153 16.13 10.38 8.53
C GLU A 153 17.60 10.02 8.75
N ASP A 154 18.50 10.87 8.26
CA ASP A 154 19.92 10.78 8.59
C ASP A 154 20.10 11.16 10.08
N PRO A 155 20.53 10.22 10.95
CA PRO A 155 20.63 10.47 12.39
C PRO A 155 21.70 11.51 12.76
N SER A 156 22.64 11.80 11.85
CA SER A 156 23.70 12.78 12.08
C SER A 156 23.27 14.22 11.76
N THR A 157 22.33 14.39 10.82
CA THR A 157 21.90 15.71 10.34
C THR A 157 20.44 16.03 10.62
N GLY A 158 19.62 15.03 10.96
CA GLY A 158 18.16 15.16 11.10
C GLY A 158 17.44 15.43 9.77
N LYS A 159 18.13 15.21 8.63
CA LYS A 159 17.55 15.47 7.31
C LYS A 159 16.91 14.21 6.76
N LYS A 160 15.70 14.37 6.24
CA LYS A 160 14.92 13.29 5.65
C LYS A 160 15.23 13.08 4.17
N TYR A 161 15.30 11.82 3.77
CA TYR A 161 15.38 11.36 2.38
C TYR A 161 14.06 10.65 2.06
N TYR A 162 13.49 10.96 0.91
CA TYR A 162 12.25 10.38 0.42
C TYR A 162 12.56 9.66 -0.88
N THR A 163 12.13 8.41 -1.00
CA THR A 163 12.17 7.66 -2.26
C THR A 163 10.81 7.01 -2.47
N ALA A 164 10.16 7.31 -3.60
CA ALA A 164 8.95 6.61 -4.05
C ALA A 164 9.25 5.89 -5.36
N MET A 165 9.02 4.58 -5.39
CA MET A 165 9.12 3.78 -6.61
C MET A 165 7.74 3.35 -7.09
N PHE A 166 7.48 3.51 -8.38
CA PHE A 166 6.21 3.19 -9.03
C PHE A 166 6.40 2.03 -9.99
N ALA A 167 5.50 1.05 -9.99
CA ALA A 167 5.60 -0.15 -10.80
C ALA A 167 4.29 -0.47 -11.53
N LYS A 168 4.41 -0.88 -12.79
CA LYS A 168 3.32 -1.43 -13.58
C LYS A 168 3.41 -2.94 -13.53
N ILE A 169 2.51 -3.54 -12.77
CA ILE A 169 2.34 -4.98 -12.60
C ILE A 169 0.91 -5.30 -13.06
N ASP A 170 0.76 -6.32 -13.89
CA ASP A 170 -0.52 -6.78 -14.44
C ASP A 170 -1.10 -7.94 -13.63
#